data_AF-A0A970BS59-F1
#
_entry.id   AF-A0A970BS59-F1
#
_cell.length_a   1.000
_cell.length_b   1.000
_cell.length_c   1.000
_cell.angle_alpha   90.00
_cell.angle_beta   90.00
_cell.angle_gamma   90.00
#
_symmetry.space_group_name_H-M   'P 1'
#
loop_
_entity.id
_entity.type
_entity.pdbx_description
1 polymer ?
#
loop_
_entity_poly.entity_id
_entity_poly.type
_entity_poly.pdbx_seq_one_letter_code
_entity_poly.pdbx_strand_id
1 'polypeptide(L)'
;WSKPHDDPPDPLRKYMELDLLVTRDANWWPDFPTSARRVADLYGSERDIPVEAIVAADVHAAARLLEALAPLELPGGGTLERGAVEEGLRQGWGLPDEALLTDGEVLTATAPYQAIEVAVRMTNKAGEAWIDEVTLERLGAPGANLVENGSFEEDADADGLPDGWTPSGLGPEDGLVDGIAREGERSLYLVGEVGREKALIQRLPIGGEAGDAFRLAAYSRTLGVEAKGGPYDLMVRLVPAEGEAPVDTLSAGFPCFTHEWASAGTAQVMLDWWSSRKDVIGLAAGAAASRLMGNPREVPWLDLLATTKALLDERHIQIYARDPALQGIIEAHGWAGAMAPATAGEDYLLVVDSNLGYNKVTASVSQTLDYVVSLGEGAPHARLTLTYENRSAPRAEECDKFKQYAPTYQDMTQGCYWDYVRVYAPPGARLIAGSGGDEPVEALDEAGRTVFGAYLVLAPGERREVQIEYALPEEIGADGVYRLTAQKQGGTAAHPLQVIVEAPNAAAVASAPPATESSSGRA
;
A
#
# COMPACT_ATOMS: atom_id res chain seq x y z
N TRP A 1 21.92 10.50 1.96
CA TRP A 1 22.45 10.16 0.61
C TRP A 1 23.86 10.69 0.48
N SER A 2 24.78 9.92 -0.11
CA SER A 2 26.20 10.31 -0.27
C SER A 2 26.52 10.88 -1.66
N LYS A 3 25.56 10.80 -2.60
CA LYS A 3 25.66 11.34 -3.95
C LYS A 3 24.60 12.45 -4.14
N PRO A 4 24.79 13.41 -5.05
CA PRO A 4 23.80 14.45 -5.33
C PRO A 4 22.51 13.86 -5.92
N HIS A 5 21.38 14.43 -5.52
CA HIS A 5 20.05 14.15 -6.09
C HIS A 5 19.45 15.48 -6.56
N ASP A 6 18.65 15.43 -7.61
CA ASP A 6 17.91 16.62 -8.03
C ASP A 6 16.68 16.83 -7.14
N ASP A 7 16.14 18.04 -7.24
CA ASP A 7 14.87 18.42 -6.66
C ASP A 7 13.73 17.53 -7.20
N PRO A 8 12.81 17.05 -6.34
CA PRO A 8 11.62 16.37 -6.82
C PRO A 8 10.66 17.36 -7.52
N PRO A 9 9.84 16.88 -8.47
CA PRO A 9 8.74 17.64 -9.05
C PRO A 9 7.90 18.36 -7.98
N ASP A 10 7.45 19.58 -8.29
CA ASP A 10 6.76 20.44 -7.33
C ASP A 10 5.56 19.77 -6.62
N PRO A 11 4.70 18.98 -7.30
CA PRO A 11 3.61 18.26 -6.62
C PRO A 11 4.12 17.23 -5.61
N LEU A 12 5.20 16.50 -5.93
CA LEU A 12 5.82 15.56 -4.99
C LEU A 12 6.41 16.29 -3.77
N ARG A 13 7.07 17.42 -3.99
CA ARG A 13 7.56 18.27 -2.89
C ARG A 13 6.42 18.78 -2.01
N LYS A 14 5.37 19.32 -2.63
CA LYS A 14 4.26 19.97 -1.93
C LYS A 14 3.41 18.97 -1.16
N TYR A 15 3.02 17.86 -1.78
CA TYR A 15 2.04 16.95 -1.20
C TYR A 15 2.67 15.78 -0.46
N MET A 16 3.87 15.33 -0.83
CA MET A 16 4.56 14.23 -0.13
C MET A 16 5.70 14.71 0.77
N GLU A 17 5.97 16.02 0.81
CA GLU A 17 7.08 16.62 1.57
C GLU A 17 8.43 15.98 1.23
N LEU A 18 8.62 15.61 -0.04
CA LEU A 18 9.89 15.06 -0.50
C LEU A 18 10.94 16.16 -0.63
N ASP A 19 12.07 15.95 0.03
CA ASP A 19 13.25 16.82 -0.08
C ASP A 19 14.12 16.50 -1.31
N LEU A 20 14.15 15.24 -1.74
CA LEU A 20 15.06 14.74 -2.77
C LEU A 20 14.36 13.75 -3.68
N LEU A 21 14.63 13.82 -4.98
CA LEU A 21 14.17 12.81 -5.93
C LEU A 21 15.06 11.56 -5.85
N VAL A 22 14.48 10.43 -5.44
CA VAL A 22 15.20 9.15 -5.38
C VAL A 22 14.63 8.15 -6.39
N THR A 23 15.35 7.04 -6.62
CA THR A 23 15.00 6.05 -7.65
C THR A 23 13.55 5.56 -7.58
N ARG A 24 12.96 5.46 -6.38
CA ARG A 24 11.59 4.98 -6.18
C ARG A 24 10.51 5.96 -6.68
N ASP A 25 10.84 7.25 -6.79
CA ASP A 25 9.91 8.32 -7.17
C ASP A 25 10.08 8.71 -8.66
N ALA A 26 11.08 8.14 -9.33
CA ALA A 26 11.50 8.50 -10.69
C ALA A 26 10.59 7.93 -11.80
N ASN A 27 9.50 7.26 -11.44
CA ASN A 27 8.41 6.86 -12.34
C ASN A 27 7.34 7.97 -12.53
N TRP A 28 7.62 9.20 -12.10
CA TRP A 28 6.70 10.33 -12.11
C TRP A 28 6.12 10.70 -13.48
N TRP A 29 6.90 10.60 -14.56
CA TRP A 29 6.47 11.03 -15.89
C TRP A 29 5.74 9.91 -16.63
N PRO A 30 4.60 10.19 -17.29
CA PRO A 30 3.87 9.18 -18.05
C PRO A 30 4.56 8.77 -19.35
N ASP A 31 5.48 9.59 -19.86
CA ASP A 31 6.43 9.18 -20.90
C ASP A 31 7.47 8.23 -20.31
N PHE A 32 7.25 6.93 -20.48
CA PHE A 32 8.12 5.92 -19.88
C PHE A 32 9.60 6.07 -20.25
N PRO A 33 10.02 6.41 -21.48
CA PRO A 33 11.43 6.66 -21.79
C PRO A 33 12.04 7.78 -20.94
N THR A 34 11.28 8.81 -20.60
CA THR A 34 11.71 9.88 -19.69
C THR A 34 11.91 9.37 -18.27
N SER A 35 10.92 8.68 -17.72
CA SER A 35 11.01 8.04 -16.40
C SER A 35 12.13 7.00 -16.32
N ALA A 36 12.28 6.16 -17.34
CA ALA A 36 13.31 5.13 -17.42
C ALA A 36 14.71 5.74 -17.45
N ARG A 37 14.96 6.78 -18.27
CA ARG A 37 16.26 7.49 -18.23
C ARG A 37 16.56 8.00 -16.83
N ARG A 38 15.56 8.57 -16.15
CA ARG A 38 15.71 9.09 -14.80
C ARG A 38 16.06 7.99 -13.80
N VAL A 39 15.35 6.87 -13.85
CA VAL A 39 15.64 5.67 -13.03
C VAL A 39 17.06 5.15 -13.31
N ALA A 40 17.46 5.05 -14.59
CA ALA A 40 18.78 4.57 -14.99
C ALA A 40 19.90 5.46 -14.43
N ASP A 41 19.75 6.77 -14.52
CA ASP A 41 20.77 7.72 -14.06
C ASP A 41 20.88 7.75 -12.53
N LEU A 42 19.75 7.73 -11.81
CA LEU A 42 19.74 7.66 -10.34
C LEU A 42 20.33 6.34 -9.83
N TYR A 43 19.84 5.20 -10.34
CA TYR A 43 20.35 3.89 -9.94
C TYR A 43 21.82 3.72 -10.30
N GLY A 44 22.20 4.10 -11.52
CA GLY A 44 23.57 3.94 -11.98
C GLY A 44 24.55 4.83 -11.25
N SER A 45 24.13 6.05 -10.89
CA SER A 45 24.86 6.91 -9.98
C SER A 45 25.00 6.26 -8.62
N GLU A 46 23.93 5.83 -7.97
CA GLU A 46 23.98 5.22 -6.62
C GLU A 46 24.87 3.97 -6.55
N ARG A 47 24.81 3.10 -7.57
CA ARG A 47 25.51 1.81 -7.59
C ARG A 47 26.88 1.83 -8.26
N ASP A 48 27.26 2.94 -8.90
CA ASP A 48 28.44 3.02 -9.78
C ASP A 48 28.42 1.95 -10.90
N ILE A 49 27.23 1.63 -11.42
CA ILE A 49 27.02 0.62 -12.48
C ILE A 49 26.16 1.24 -13.58
N PRO A 50 26.63 1.34 -14.83
CA PRO A 50 25.82 1.87 -15.93
C PRO A 50 24.61 0.97 -16.20
N VAL A 51 23.46 1.59 -16.45
CA VAL A 51 22.21 0.90 -16.82
C VAL A 51 22.01 1.03 -18.33
N GLU A 52 22.11 -0.10 -19.03
CA GLU A 52 21.97 -0.19 -20.50
C GLU A 52 20.52 -0.29 -20.96
N ALA A 53 19.65 -0.88 -20.14
CA ALA A 53 18.23 -1.04 -20.42
C ALA A 53 17.42 -1.13 -19.13
N ILE A 54 16.14 -0.78 -19.24
CA ILE A 54 15.14 -0.91 -18.17
C ILE A 54 13.94 -1.66 -18.74
N VAL A 55 13.45 -2.62 -17.96
CA VAL A 55 12.16 -3.26 -18.19
C VAL A 55 11.30 -2.96 -16.97
N ALA A 56 10.19 -2.27 -17.18
CA ALA A 56 9.16 -2.10 -16.16
C ALA A 56 8.06 -3.12 -16.38
N ALA A 57 7.58 -3.71 -15.30
CA ALA A 57 6.45 -4.62 -15.26
C ALA A 57 5.67 -4.37 -13.98
N ASP A 58 4.36 -4.22 -14.09
CA ASP A 58 3.48 -4.12 -12.92
C ASP A 58 3.14 -5.50 -12.32
N VAL A 59 2.38 -5.50 -11.22
CA VAL A 59 1.96 -6.73 -10.54
C VAL A 59 1.07 -7.60 -11.43
N HIS A 60 0.26 -6.99 -12.32
CA HIS A 60 -0.56 -7.74 -13.26
C HIS A 60 0.31 -8.48 -14.28
N ALA A 61 1.32 -7.83 -14.87
CA ALA A 61 2.28 -8.46 -15.75
C ALA A 61 3.02 -9.62 -15.05
N ALA A 62 3.53 -9.40 -13.84
CA ALA A 62 4.20 -10.44 -13.06
C ALA A 62 3.28 -11.64 -12.81
N ALA A 63 2.05 -11.39 -12.35
CA ALA A 63 1.06 -12.44 -12.09
C ALA A 63 0.74 -13.23 -13.37
N ARG A 64 0.47 -12.56 -14.49
CA ARG A 64 0.11 -13.20 -15.75
C ARG A 64 1.24 -14.04 -16.35
N LEU A 65 2.50 -13.59 -16.23
CA LEU A 65 3.65 -14.38 -16.66
C LEU A 65 3.86 -15.62 -15.78
N LEU A 66 3.74 -15.46 -14.46
CA LEU A 66 3.84 -16.58 -13.52
C LEU A 66 2.69 -17.58 -13.69
N GLU A 67 1.47 -17.10 -13.94
CA GLU A 67 0.28 -17.89 -14.26
C GLU A 67 0.47 -18.73 -15.54
N ALA A 68 1.13 -18.19 -16.56
CA ALA A 68 1.50 -18.95 -17.75
C ALA A 68 2.47 -20.10 -17.42
N LEU A 69 3.36 -19.89 -16.44
CA LEU A 69 4.36 -20.88 -16.00
C LEU A 69 3.87 -21.82 -14.90
N ALA A 70 2.72 -21.54 -14.28
CA ALA A 70 2.17 -22.33 -13.19
C ALA A 70 1.78 -23.75 -13.63
N PRO A 71 1.91 -24.76 -12.75
CA PRO A 71 2.33 -24.65 -11.35
C PRO A 71 3.85 -24.40 -11.19
N LEU A 72 4.23 -23.63 -10.16
CA LEU A 72 5.62 -23.32 -9.82
C LEU A 72 5.93 -23.71 -8.38
N GLU A 73 6.89 -24.60 -8.20
CA GLU A 73 7.43 -24.95 -6.89
C GLU A 73 8.33 -23.82 -6.38
N LEU A 74 7.97 -23.23 -5.25
CA LEU A 74 8.73 -22.20 -4.58
C LEU A 74 9.84 -22.83 -3.71
N PRO A 75 11.01 -22.18 -3.61
CA PRO A 75 12.01 -22.56 -2.63
C PRO A 75 11.40 -22.48 -1.21
N GLY A 76 11.38 -23.61 -0.49
CA GLY A 76 10.74 -23.70 0.84
C GLY A 76 9.52 -24.61 0.93
N GLY A 77 9.05 -25.19 -0.18
CA GLY A 77 8.05 -26.27 -0.17
C GLY A 77 6.60 -25.83 -0.38
N GLY A 78 6.37 -24.62 -0.90
CA GLY A 78 5.06 -24.16 -1.37
C GLY A 78 4.95 -24.21 -2.89
N THR A 79 3.74 -24.22 -3.42
CA THR A 79 3.47 -24.23 -4.87
C THR A 79 2.57 -23.05 -5.23
N LEU A 80 2.98 -22.26 -6.23
CA LEU A 80 2.08 -21.30 -6.88
C LEU A 80 1.23 -22.04 -7.90
N GLU A 81 -0.03 -22.27 -7.53
CA GLU A 81 -1.02 -22.95 -8.37
C GLU A 81 -1.61 -22.03 -9.43
N ARG A 82 -1.99 -22.64 -10.56
CA ARG A 82 -2.72 -21.96 -11.63
C ARG A 82 -4.06 -21.45 -11.10
N GLY A 83 -4.39 -20.20 -11.37
CA GLY A 83 -5.61 -19.51 -10.94
C GLY A 83 -5.49 -18.83 -9.57
N ALA A 84 -4.38 -19.04 -8.86
CA ALA A 84 -4.13 -18.48 -7.53
C ALA A 84 -2.89 -17.58 -7.47
N VAL A 85 -2.20 -17.34 -8.60
CA VAL A 85 -0.92 -16.61 -8.62
C VAL A 85 -1.07 -15.16 -8.18
N GLU A 86 -2.06 -14.43 -8.72
CA GLU A 86 -2.23 -13.01 -8.37
C GLU A 86 -2.58 -12.83 -6.89
N GLU A 87 -3.48 -13.67 -6.38
CA GLU A 87 -3.82 -13.69 -4.95
C GLU A 87 -2.61 -14.07 -4.10
N GLY A 88 -1.86 -15.10 -4.49
CA GLY A 88 -0.63 -15.51 -3.78
C GLY A 88 0.44 -14.42 -3.74
N LEU A 89 0.61 -13.63 -4.80
CA LEU A 89 1.51 -12.47 -4.81
C LEU A 89 1.02 -11.37 -3.86
N ARG A 90 -0.28 -11.09 -3.85
CA ARG A 90 -0.88 -10.09 -2.95
C ARG A 90 -0.76 -10.50 -1.48
N GLN A 91 -1.07 -11.77 -1.18
CA GLN A 91 -0.92 -12.35 0.15
C GLN A 91 0.53 -12.35 0.62
N GLY A 92 1.50 -12.67 -0.25
CA GLY A 92 2.91 -12.59 0.10
C GLY A 92 3.39 -11.18 0.49
N TRP A 93 2.65 -10.14 0.13
CA TRP A 93 2.92 -8.74 0.49
C TRP A 93 2.17 -8.28 1.75
N GLY A 94 1.42 -9.16 2.41
CA GLY A 94 0.68 -8.95 3.66
C GLY A 94 0.99 -10.04 4.67
N LEU A 95 0.63 -9.82 5.94
CA LEU A 95 0.46 -10.91 6.90
C LEU A 95 -0.97 -11.44 6.76
N PRO A 96 -1.21 -12.76 6.78
CA PRO A 96 -2.56 -13.28 6.92
C PRO A 96 -3.16 -12.86 8.27
N ASP A 97 -4.48 -12.71 8.32
CA ASP A 97 -5.19 -12.22 9.51
C ASP A 97 -4.91 -13.09 10.75
N GLU A 98 -4.70 -14.39 10.55
CA GLU A 98 -4.39 -15.34 11.62
C GLU A 98 -2.92 -15.30 12.08
N ALA A 99 -2.01 -14.68 11.32
CA ALA A 99 -0.59 -14.66 11.69
C ALA A 99 -0.31 -13.85 12.96
N LEU A 100 -1.20 -12.94 13.31
CA LEU A 100 -1.13 -12.16 14.54
C LEU A 100 -1.90 -12.80 15.70
N LEU A 101 -2.42 -14.02 15.53
CA LEU A 101 -3.12 -14.77 16.57
C LEU A 101 -2.32 -16.04 16.91
N THR A 102 -1.78 -16.10 18.12
CA THR A 102 -0.99 -17.23 18.61
C THR A 102 -1.45 -17.66 20.00
N ASP A 103 -1.00 -18.83 20.43
CA ASP A 103 -1.26 -19.36 21.78
C ASP A 103 -0.42 -18.65 22.88
N GLY A 104 0.39 -17.65 22.53
CA GLY A 104 1.28 -16.94 23.46
C GLY A 104 2.68 -17.56 23.60
N GLU A 105 3.47 -16.97 24.49
CA GLU A 105 4.90 -17.23 24.63
C GLU A 105 5.21 -18.07 25.87
N VAL A 106 6.25 -18.92 25.81
CA VAL A 106 6.60 -19.84 26.90
C VAL A 106 7.88 -19.42 27.60
N LEU A 107 7.80 -19.24 28.93
CA LEU A 107 8.96 -19.09 29.81
C LEU A 107 9.20 -20.38 30.59
N THR A 108 10.44 -20.85 30.67
CA THR A 108 10.85 -21.97 31.55
C THR A 108 11.77 -21.45 32.64
N ALA A 109 11.44 -21.74 33.90
CA ALA A 109 12.25 -21.36 35.06
C ALA A 109 13.62 -22.04 35.00
N THR A 110 14.69 -21.26 35.14
CA THR A 110 16.07 -21.75 35.21
C THR A 110 16.55 -21.95 36.65
N ALA A 111 15.85 -21.36 37.63
CA ALA A 111 16.14 -21.46 39.06
C ALA A 111 14.84 -21.47 39.90
N PRO A 112 14.90 -21.88 41.18
CA PRO A 112 13.77 -21.74 42.10
C PRO A 112 13.35 -20.27 42.29
N TYR A 113 12.05 -20.04 42.36
CA TYR A 113 11.45 -18.71 42.47
C TYR A 113 10.38 -18.69 43.55
N GLN A 114 10.14 -17.51 44.12
CA GLN A 114 9.23 -17.32 45.25
C GLN A 114 7.96 -16.53 44.90
N ALA A 115 7.96 -15.84 43.77
CA ALA A 115 6.81 -15.09 43.25
C ALA A 115 6.91 -14.95 41.73
N ILE A 116 5.79 -14.63 41.10
CA ILE A 116 5.71 -14.30 39.68
C ILE A 116 5.16 -12.88 39.56
N GLU A 117 5.75 -12.08 38.69
CA GLU A 117 5.24 -10.75 38.36
C GLU A 117 4.84 -10.73 36.89
N VAL A 118 3.58 -10.37 36.62
CA VAL A 118 3.04 -10.17 35.29
C VAL A 118 2.79 -8.68 35.12
N ALA A 119 3.15 -8.11 33.96
CA ALA A 119 2.91 -6.70 33.69
C ALA A 119 2.51 -6.46 32.24
N VAL A 120 1.45 -5.67 32.04
CA VAL A 120 1.17 -5.01 30.77
C VAL A 120 1.94 -3.69 30.77
N ARG A 121 2.73 -3.40 29.73
CA ARG A 121 3.57 -2.19 29.67
C ARG A 121 3.37 -1.43 28.38
N MET A 122 3.37 -0.10 28.48
CA MET A 122 3.45 0.81 27.35
C MET A 122 4.38 1.97 27.74
N THR A 123 5.53 2.07 27.09
CA THR A 123 6.59 2.97 27.55
C THR A 123 7.10 3.84 26.40
N ASN A 124 7.12 5.16 26.63
CA ASN A 124 7.68 6.17 25.73
C ASN A 124 7.15 6.04 24.28
N LYS A 125 5.83 5.90 24.12
CA LYS A 125 5.13 5.74 22.84
C LYS A 125 3.89 6.59 22.79
N ALA A 126 3.50 7.09 21.62
CA ALA A 126 2.17 7.65 21.37
C ALA A 126 1.23 6.60 20.77
N GLY A 127 -0.07 6.90 20.74
CA GLY A 127 -1.15 6.05 20.20
C GLY A 127 -2.03 5.44 21.29
N GLU A 128 -3.08 4.72 20.91
CA GLU A 128 -4.06 4.15 21.83
C GLU A 128 -4.06 2.61 21.76
N ALA A 129 -4.25 1.96 22.90
CA ALA A 129 -4.22 0.51 23.02
C ALA A 129 -5.34 -0.01 23.93
N TRP A 130 -5.98 -1.09 23.50
CA TRP A 130 -6.88 -1.91 24.31
C TRP A 130 -6.24 -3.27 24.51
N ILE A 131 -6.18 -3.73 25.76
CA ILE A 131 -5.59 -5.01 26.16
C ILE A 131 -6.66 -5.85 26.86
N ASP A 132 -6.70 -7.13 26.53
CA ASP A 132 -7.71 -8.03 27.05
C ASP A 132 -7.19 -9.48 27.17
N GLU A 133 -7.88 -10.29 27.97
CA GLU A 133 -7.67 -11.74 28.13
C GLU A 133 -6.23 -12.10 28.51
N VAL A 134 -5.69 -11.44 29.54
CA VAL A 134 -4.37 -11.73 30.09
C VAL A 134 -4.38 -13.07 30.82
N THR A 135 -3.58 -14.00 30.33
CA THR A 135 -3.45 -15.35 30.90
C THR A 135 -2.00 -15.71 31.21
N LEU A 136 -1.82 -16.37 32.36
CA LEU A 136 -0.59 -17.06 32.72
C LEU A 136 -0.95 -18.49 33.12
N GLU A 137 -0.59 -19.46 32.31
CA GLU A 137 -0.89 -20.87 32.55
C GLU A 137 0.39 -21.65 32.86
N ARG A 138 0.38 -22.48 33.91
CA ARG A 138 1.46 -23.43 34.18
C ARG A 138 1.27 -24.69 33.32
N LEU A 139 2.23 -25.00 32.45
CA LEU A 139 2.11 -26.12 31.49
C LEU A 139 2.06 -27.50 32.15
N GLY A 140 2.60 -27.65 33.36
CA GLY A 140 2.50 -28.88 34.15
C GLY A 140 1.12 -29.13 34.79
N ALA A 141 0.23 -28.13 34.78
CA ALA A 141 -1.12 -28.20 35.33
C ALA A 141 -2.06 -27.30 34.50
N PRO A 142 -2.36 -27.71 33.25
CA PRO A 142 -3.09 -26.86 32.30
C PRO A 142 -4.55 -26.62 32.72
N GLY A 143 -5.14 -25.54 32.22
CA GLY A 143 -6.56 -25.20 32.36
C GLY A 143 -6.91 -24.21 33.48
N ALA A 144 -5.92 -23.63 34.17
CA ALA A 144 -6.13 -22.57 35.14
C ALA A 144 -5.31 -21.33 34.78
N ASN A 145 -5.98 -20.19 34.65
CA ASN A 145 -5.30 -18.89 34.59
C ASN A 145 -4.83 -18.52 36.00
N LEU A 146 -3.53 -18.26 36.16
CA LEU A 146 -2.94 -17.82 37.43
C LEU A 146 -3.10 -16.32 37.67
N VAL A 147 -3.40 -15.54 36.62
CA VAL A 147 -3.68 -14.11 36.71
C VAL A 147 -5.09 -13.90 37.26
N GLU A 148 -5.22 -13.01 38.22
CA GLU A 148 -6.50 -12.56 38.75
C GLU A 148 -7.05 -11.43 37.87
N ASN A 149 -8.37 -11.48 37.57
CA ASN A 149 -9.05 -10.49 36.72
C ASN A 149 -8.31 -10.20 35.40
N GLY A 150 -7.83 -11.27 34.73
CA GLY A 150 -7.13 -11.15 33.45
C GLY A 150 -8.03 -10.74 32.28
N SER A 151 -9.35 -10.96 32.40
CA SER A 151 -10.37 -10.51 31.46
C SER A 151 -10.80 -9.06 31.70
N PHE A 152 -10.32 -8.42 32.78
CA PHE A 152 -10.60 -7.01 33.10
C PHE A 152 -12.09 -6.64 33.29
N GLU A 153 -12.93 -7.61 33.62
CA GLU A 153 -14.36 -7.40 33.84
C GLU A 153 -14.68 -6.89 35.26
N GLU A 154 -13.80 -7.16 36.23
CA GLU A 154 -14.02 -6.83 37.65
C GLU A 154 -13.44 -5.45 38.03
N ASP A 155 -14.29 -4.60 38.61
CA ASP A 155 -13.99 -3.29 39.21
C ASP A 155 -14.96 -3.05 40.37
N ALA A 156 -14.72 -3.75 41.48
CA ALA A 156 -15.64 -3.80 42.60
C ALA A 156 -15.63 -2.51 43.44
N ASP A 157 -14.51 -1.79 43.47
CA ASP A 157 -14.38 -0.51 44.17
C ASP A 157 -14.71 0.72 43.30
N ALA A 158 -14.99 0.50 42.02
CA ALA A 158 -15.39 1.50 41.03
C ALA A 158 -14.35 2.62 40.88
N ASP A 159 -13.07 2.29 41.01
CA ASP A 159 -11.95 3.21 40.84
C ASP A 159 -11.52 3.34 39.36
N GLY A 160 -12.11 2.53 38.47
CA GLY A 160 -11.84 2.52 37.04
C GLY A 160 -10.60 1.72 36.64
N LEU A 161 -10.01 0.96 37.56
CA LEU A 161 -8.90 0.05 37.32
C LEU A 161 -9.34 -1.40 37.55
N PRO A 162 -8.67 -2.37 36.91
CA PRO A 162 -8.98 -3.77 37.16
C PRO A 162 -8.56 -4.18 38.57
N ASP A 163 -9.49 -4.79 39.31
CA ASP A 163 -9.24 -5.38 40.62
C ASP A 163 -8.05 -6.34 40.58
N GLY A 164 -7.20 -6.30 41.62
CA GLY A 164 -6.03 -7.18 41.73
C GLY A 164 -4.79 -6.74 40.94
N TRP A 165 -4.83 -5.57 40.30
CA TRP A 165 -3.69 -5.00 39.58
C TRP A 165 -3.19 -3.70 40.23
N THR A 166 -1.88 -3.48 40.14
CA THR A 166 -1.22 -2.28 40.66
C THR A 166 -0.79 -1.38 39.50
N PRO A 167 -1.34 -0.16 39.38
CA PRO A 167 -0.95 0.78 38.34
C PRO A 167 0.42 1.41 38.65
N SER A 168 1.19 1.69 37.60
CA SER A 168 2.44 2.44 37.67
C SER A 168 2.49 3.41 36.51
N GLY A 169 2.60 4.70 36.82
CA GLY A 169 2.75 5.74 35.81
C GLY A 169 1.51 5.96 34.94
N LEU A 170 0.34 5.38 35.22
CA LEU A 170 -0.89 5.61 34.46
C LEU A 170 -1.36 7.08 34.53
N GLY A 171 -1.84 7.59 33.40
CA GLY A 171 -2.50 8.88 33.22
C GLY A 171 -4.00 8.82 33.54
N PRO A 172 -4.70 9.96 33.52
CA PRO A 172 -6.10 10.05 33.91
C PRO A 172 -7.09 9.42 32.92
N GLU A 173 -6.66 9.17 31.68
CA GLU A 173 -7.48 8.52 30.64
C GLU A 173 -7.23 7.01 30.57
N ASP A 174 -6.22 6.49 31.28
CA ASP A 174 -5.94 5.05 31.31
C ASP A 174 -6.86 4.36 32.32
N GLY A 175 -7.33 3.16 32.01
CA GLY A 175 -8.21 2.39 32.89
C GLY A 175 -9.13 1.44 32.13
N LEU A 176 -10.19 0.98 32.78
CA LEU A 176 -11.20 0.13 32.17
C LEU A 176 -12.14 0.93 31.28
N VAL A 177 -12.47 0.38 30.11
CA VAL A 177 -13.47 0.94 29.19
C VAL A 177 -14.47 -0.13 28.74
N ASP A 178 -15.71 0.27 28.52
CA ASP A 178 -16.77 -0.60 28.01
C ASP A 178 -16.86 -0.52 26.46
N GLY A 179 -17.34 -1.59 25.83
CA GLY A 179 -17.77 -1.60 24.42
C GLY A 179 -16.66 -1.83 23.37
N ILE A 180 -15.41 -1.90 23.81
CA ILE A 180 -14.27 -2.38 23.01
C ILE A 180 -13.58 -3.45 23.83
N ALA A 181 -13.96 -4.71 23.61
CA ALA A 181 -13.41 -5.88 24.29
C ALA A 181 -13.21 -7.02 23.30
N ARG A 182 -12.29 -7.93 23.61
CA ARG A 182 -12.06 -9.15 22.83
C ARG A 182 -13.08 -10.20 23.23
N GLU A 183 -13.24 -10.39 24.52
CA GLU A 183 -14.29 -11.19 25.16
C GLU A 183 -14.94 -10.35 26.27
N GLY A 184 -16.19 -10.63 26.62
CA GLY A 184 -16.89 -9.82 27.63
C GLY A 184 -17.29 -8.42 27.15
N GLU A 185 -17.37 -7.48 28.08
CA GLU A 185 -17.84 -6.10 27.87
C GLU A 185 -16.72 -5.06 28.06
N ARG A 186 -15.63 -5.40 28.75
CA ARG A 186 -14.57 -4.49 29.18
C ARG A 186 -13.19 -4.88 28.67
N SER A 187 -12.30 -3.89 28.63
CA SER A 187 -10.87 -4.11 28.43
C SER A 187 -10.05 -3.02 29.11
N LEU A 188 -8.74 -3.24 29.25
CA LEU A 188 -7.81 -2.23 29.71
C LEU A 188 -7.46 -1.28 28.55
N TYR A 189 -7.75 0.00 28.71
CA TYR A 189 -7.38 1.06 27.78
C TYR A 189 -6.16 1.84 28.27
N LEU A 190 -5.23 2.07 27.35
CA LEU A 190 -3.99 2.82 27.57
C LEU A 190 -3.80 3.88 26.47
N VAL A 191 -3.54 5.11 26.89
CA VAL A 191 -3.13 6.22 26.03
C VAL A 191 -1.62 6.35 26.07
N GLY A 192 -0.95 6.22 24.94
CA GLY A 192 0.49 6.39 24.82
C GLY A 192 0.93 7.83 25.10
N GLU A 193 1.94 7.99 25.97
CA GLU A 193 2.62 9.25 26.22
C GLU A 193 4.14 9.14 25.99
N VAL A 194 4.70 9.97 25.11
CA VAL A 194 6.15 10.07 24.88
C VAL A 194 6.86 10.58 26.14
N GLY A 195 7.93 9.90 26.54
CA GLY A 195 8.70 10.20 27.76
C GLY A 195 8.12 9.61 29.06
N ARG A 196 7.01 8.87 28.98
CA ARG A 196 6.34 8.28 30.15
C ARG A 196 6.44 6.76 30.15
N GLU A 197 6.65 6.15 31.31
CA GLU A 197 6.62 4.70 31.48
C GLU A 197 5.33 4.30 32.18
N LYS A 198 4.50 3.50 31.50
CA LYS A 198 3.24 2.99 32.03
C LYS A 198 3.32 1.48 32.19
N ALA A 199 2.84 1.00 33.32
CA ALA A 199 2.68 -0.42 33.56
C ALA A 199 1.47 -0.70 34.45
N LEU A 200 0.79 -1.81 34.19
CA LEU A 200 -0.18 -2.40 35.09
C LEU A 200 0.40 -3.74 35.54
N ILE A 201 0.61 -3.92 36.84
CA ILE A 201 1.45 -5.00 37.40
C ILE A 201 0.63 -5.84 38.37
N GLN A 202 0.72 -7.16 38.25
CA GLN A 202 0.20 -8.10 39.23
C GLN A 202 1.33 -8.97 39.77
N ARG A 203 1.44 -9.05 41.09
CA ARG A 203 2.42 -9.89 41.78
C ARG A 203 1.72 -11.09 42.42
N LEU A 204 2.00 -12.26 41.88
CA LEU A 204 1.45 -13.53 42.32
C LEU A 204 2.40 -14.17 43.34
N PRO A 205 1.96 -14.44 44.59
CA PRO A 205 2.78 -15.08 45.62
C PRO A 205 2.90 -16.60 45.40
N ILE A 206 3.26 -16.99 44.18
CA ILE A 206 3.37 -18.36 43.72
C ILE A 206 4.86 -18.68 43.55
N GLY A 207 5.36 -19.63 44.33
CA GLY A 207 6.70 -20.18 44.17
C GLY A 207 6.74 -21.42 43.29
N GLY A 208 7.96 -21.89 43.04
CA GLY A 208 8.23 -23.13 42.33
C GLY A 208 9.71 -23.37 42.10
N GLU A 209 10.00 -24.36 41.25
CA GLU A 209 11.34 -24.92 41.07
C GLU A 209 11.85 -24.71 39.64
N ALA A 210 13.15 -24.91 39.45
CA ALA A 210 13.72 -24.93 38.10
C ALA A 210 13.03 -26.00 37.24
N GLY A 211 12.71 -25.64 35.99
CA GLY A 211 11.99 -26.49 35.03
C GLY A 211 10.48 -26.27 34.98
N ASP A 212 9.90 -25.51 35.92
CA ASP A 212 8.51 -25.05 35.78
C ASP A 212 8.36 -24.20 34.52
N ALA A 213 7.36 -24.51 33.69
CA ALA A 213 7.12 -23.82 32.43
C ALA A 213 5.75 -23.13 32.43
N PHE A 214 5.71 -21.91 31.90
CA PHE A 214 4.55 -21.04 31.88
C PHE A 214 4.29 -20.54 30.48
N ARG A 215 3.02 -20.53 30.07
CA ARG A 215 2.56 -19.85 28.87
C ARG A 215 1.93 -18.51 29.26
N LEU A 216 2.40 -17.45 28.63
CA LEU A 216 1.93 -16.07 28.80
C LEU A 216 1.22 -15.63 27.53
N ALA A 217 -0.04 -15.22 27.64
CA ALA A 217 -0.81 -14.71 26.51
C ALA A 217 -1.68 -13.53 26.92
N ALA A 218 -2.00 -12.67 25.96
CA ALA A 218 -3.02 -11.64 26.01
C ALA A 218 -3.31 -11.18 24.58
N TYR A 219 -4.37 -10.42 24.39
CA TYR A 219 -4.69 -9.78 23.13
C TYR A 219 -4.60 -8.27 23.23
N SER A 220 -4.27 -7.65 22.11
CA SER A 220 -4.23 -6.21 21.96
C SER A 220 -4.88 -5.74 20.67
N ARG A 221 -5.72 -4.71 20.77
CA ARG A 221 -6.17 -3.85 19.66
C ARG A 221 -5.49 -2.49 19.80
N THR A 222 -5.17 -1.83 18.70
CA THR A 222 -4.47 -0.54 18.73
C THR A 222 -4.98 0.45 17.69
N LEU A 223 -4.84 1.73 18.01
CA LEU A 223 -5.02 2.85 17.09
C LEU A 223 -3.77 3.73 17.12
N GLY A 224 -2.94 3.61 16.08
CA GLY A 224 -1.80 4.51 15.88
C GLY A 224 -0.66 4.36 16.90
N VAL A 225 -0.46 3.19 17.52
CA VAL A 225 0.68 2.98 18.44
C VAL A 225 2.00 3.09 17.68
N GLU A 226 2.86 4.03 18.06
CA GLU A 226 4.11 4.26 17.33
C GLU A 226 5.13 3.11 17.51
N ALA A 227 5.85 2.75 16.44
CA ALA A 227 6.93 1.76 16.52
C ALA A 227 8.16 2.26 17.29
N LYS A 228 8.44 3.57 17.26
CA LYS A 228 9.54 4.20 18.02
C LYS A 228 9.20 4.22 19.52
N GLY A 229 10.19 4.20 20.41
CA GLY A 229 9.94 4.30 21.85
C GLY A 229 10.54 3.16 22.67
N GLY A 230 9.95 2.91 23.85
CA GLY A 230 10.27 1.77 24.71
C GLY A 230 9.41 0.54 24.43
N PRO A 231 9.39 -0.47 25.32
CA PRO A 231 8.48 -1.61 25.22
C PRO A 231 6.99 -1.26 25.15
N TYR A 232 6.27 -2.02 24.31
CA TYR A 232 4.84 -2.21 24.33
C TYR A 232 4.57 -3.72 24.33
N ASP A 233 4.36 -4.29 25.51
CA ASP A 233 4.42 -5.74 25.70
C ASP A 233 3.68 -6.24 26.93
N LEU A 234 3.49 -7.56 26.95
CA LEU A 234 3.15 -8.33 28.12
C LEU A 234 4.42 -8.99 28.65
N MET A 235 4.77 -8.72 29.91
CA MET A 235 5.98 -9.20 30.54
C MET A 235 5.65 -10.17 31.68
N VAL A 236 6.43 -11.24 31.79
CA VAL A 236 6.45 -12.10 32.98
C VAL A 236 7.86 -12.21 33.53
N ARG A 237 7.99 -12.08 34.85
CA ARG A 237 9.24 -12.18 35.59
C ARG A 237 9.08 -13.15 36.76
N LEU A 238 9.99 -14.12 36.86
CA LEU A 238 10.08 -14.99 38.02
C LEU A 238 11.00 -14.34 39.06
N VAL A 239 10.47 -14.03 40.24
CA VAL A 239 11.24 -13.43 41.34
C VAL A 239 12.04 -14.53 42.03
N PRO A 240 13.38 -14.49 42.00
CA PRO A 240 14.22 -15.53 42.60
C PRO A 240 13.92 -15.77 44.08
N ALA A 241 13.98 -17.03 44.51
CA ALA A 241 13.90 -17.40 45.92
C ALA A 241 15.18 -16.97 46.70
N GLU A 242 16.31 -16.84 46.02
CA GLU A 242 17.59 -16.38 46.56
C GLU A 242 18.09 -15.14 45.79
N GLY A 243 18.57 -14.13 46.50
CA GLY A 243 18.81 -12.77 45.96
C GLY A 243 19.93 -12.63 44.91
N GLU A 244 20.73 -13.66 44.66
CA GLU A 244 21.81 -13.66 43.65
C GLU A 244 21.53 -14.58 42.44
N ALA A 245 20.40 -15.29 42.41
CA ALA A 245 20.10 -16.19 41.31
C ALA A 245 19.68 -15.42 40.03
N PRO A 246 19.84 -16.01 38.84
CA PRO A 246 19.37 -15.42 37.58
C PRO A 246 17.87 -15.10 37.65
N VAL A 247 17.48 -13.93 37.14
CA VAL A 247 16.08 -13.54 37.03
C VAL A 247 15.57 -13.95 35.65
N ASP A 248 14.69 -14.94 35.62
CA ASP A 248 14.01 -15.33 34.39
C ASP A 248 12.96 -14.27 34.03
N THR A 249 13.04 -13.74 32.82
CA THR A 249 12.08 -12.73 32.31
C THR A 249 11.80 -12.98 30.85
N LEU A 250 10.53 -12.89 30.48
CA LEU A 250 10.03 -12.97 29.12
C LEU A 250 9.22 -11.72 28.82
N SER A 251 9.49 -11.11 27.67
CA SER A 251 8.72 -9.99 27.11
C SER A 251 8.06 -10.46 25.82
N ALA A 252 6.73 -10.57 25.85
CA ALA A 252 5.90 -10.89 24.70
C ALA A 252 5.36 -9.59 24.09
N GLY A 253 6.05 -9.06 23.07
CA GLY A 253 5.71 -7.79 22.44
C GLY A 253 4.41 -7.83 21.65
N PHE A 254 3.61 -6.77 21.74
CA PHE A 254 2.45 -6.58 20.88
C PHE A 254 2.87 -5.82 19.60
N PRO A 255 2.22 -6.09 18.45
CA PRO A 255 2.42 -5.28 17.26
C PRO A 255 2.12 -3.80 17.53
N CYS A 256 2.76 -2.92 16.75
CA CYS A 256 2.49 -1.48 16.77
C CYS A 256 1.61 -1.12 15.55
N PHE A 257 1.36 0.17 15.37
CA PHE A 257 0.46 0.79 14.37
C PHE A 257 -1.02 0.57 14.69
N THR A 258 -1.91 0.72 13.72
CA THR A 258 -3.33 0.45 13.88
C THR A 258 -3.60 -0.99 13.46
N HIS A 259 -4.17 -1.79 14.35
CA HIS A 259 -4.63 -3.14 14.05
C HIS A 259 -5.80 -3.56 14.95
N GLU A 260 -6.56 -4.54 14.46
CA GLU A 260 -7.54 -5.29 15.26
C GLU A 260 -6.83 -6.20 16.27
N TRP A 261 -7.53 -7.11 16.94
CA TRP A 261 -6.94 -7.95 17.99
C TRP A 261 -5.75 -8.80 17.51
N ALA A 262 -4.61 -8.68 18.22
CA ALA A 262 -3.37 -9.44 18.00
C ALA A 262 -2.82 -9.98 19.33
N SER A 263 -2.24 -11.18 19.31
CA SER A 263 -1.68 -11.84 20.50
C SER A 263 -0.33 -11.24 20.92
N ALA A 264 -0.06 -11.22 22.23
CA ALA A 264 1.26 -10.95 22.77
C ALA A 264 2.32 -11.90 22.16
N GLY A 265 3.50 -11.36 21.80
CA GLY A 265 4.59 -12.09 21.14
C GLY A 265 4.64 -11.85 19.62
N THR A 266 3.54 -11.42 19.01
CA THR A 266 3.44 -11.28 17.55
C THR A 266 4.11 -10.02 16.99
N ALA A 267 4.65 -9.14 17.84
CA ALA A 267 5.56 -8.07 17.40
C ALA A 267 6.72 -8.62 16.57
N GLN A 268 7.29 -9.77 16.98
CA GLN A 268 8.41 -10.38 16.26
C GLN A 268 7.95 -10.97 14.92
N VAL A 269 6.76 -11.57 14.86
CA VAL A 269 6.15 -12.05 13.61
C VAL A 269 6.03 -10.89 12.60
N MET A 270 5.56 -9.72 13.06
CA MET A 270 5.48 -8.52 12.23
C MET A 270 6.86 -8.04 11.75
N LEU A 271 7.88 -8.05 12.61
CA LEU A 271 9.24 -7.66 12.25
C LEU A 271 9.89 -8.63 11.23
N ASP A 272 9.74 -9.93 11.46
CA ASP A 272 10.28 -10.98 10.60
C ASP A 272 9.62 -10.93 9.21
N TRP A 273 8.30 -10.78 9.19
CA TRP A 273 7.58 -10.54 7.95
C TRP A 273 8.02 -9.23 7.27
N TRP A 274 8.17 -8.12 8.00
CA TRP A 274 8.61 -6.87 7.40
C TRP A 274 9.96 -7.00 6.69
N SER A 275 10.85 -7.82 7.26
CA SER A 275 12.18 -8.09 6.69
C SER A 275 12.13 -8.95 5.42
N SER A 276 11.15 -9.85 5.30
CA SER A 276 11.06 -10.87 4.24
C SER A 276 9.89 -10.70 3.26
N ARG A 277 8.97 -9.76 3.48
CA ARG A 277 7.74 -9.56 2.66
C ARG A 277 7.96 -9.30 1.17
N LYS A 278 9.19 -8.95 0.77
CA LYS A 278 9.57 -8.75 -0.63
C LYS A 278 10.22 -9.98 -1.26
N ASP A 279 10.56 -10.98 -0.45
CA ASP A 279 11.24 -12.20 -0.92
C ASP A 279 10.34 -13.03 -1.82
N VAL A 280 9.02 -12.97 -1.66
CA VAL A 280 8.06 -13.69 -2.51
C VAL A 280 8.28 -13.39 -4.00
N ILE A 281 8.65 -12.16 -4.36
CA ILE A 281 8.96 -11.80 -5.75
C ILE A 281 10.22 -12.51 -6.23
N GLY A 282 11.27 -12.52 -5.40
CA GLY A 282 12.52 -13.21 -5.70
C GLY A 282 12.36 -14.73 -5.77
N LEU A 283 11.55 -15.31 -4.88
CA LEU A 283 11.23 -16.73 -4.84
C LEU A 283 10.43 -17.15 -6.09
N ALA A 284 9.39 -16.38 -6.45
CA ALA A 284 8.59 -16.65 -7.64
C ALA A 284 9.41 -16.48 -8.93
N ALA A 285 10.24 -15.44 -9.02
CA ALA A 285 11.16 -15.24 -10.14
C ALA A 285 12.20 -16.38 -10.24
N GLY A 286 12.74 -16.83 -9.10
CA GLY A 286 13.66 -17.97 -9.04
C GLY A 286 13.01 -19.29 -9.48
N ALA A 287 11.77 -19.52 -9.08
CA ALA A 287 10.98 -20.68 -9.51
C ALA A 287 10.70 -20.63 -11.02
N ALA A 288 10.29 -19.47 -11.54
CA ALA A 288 10.08 -19.24 -12.96
C ALA A 288 11.37 -19.48 -13.77
N ALA A 289 12.49 -18.91 -13.34
CA ALA A 289 13.80 -19.11 -13.96
C ALA A 289 14.22 -20.59 -13.95
N SER A 290 14.01 -21.28 -12.83
CA SER A 290 14.30 -22.72 -12.68
C SER A 290 13.46 -23.56 -13.64
N ARG A 291 12.18 -23.25 -13.83
CA ARG A 291 11.32 -23.92 -14.82
C ARG A 291 11.80 -23.67 -16.26
N LEU A 292 12.09 -22.41 -16.58
CA LEU A 292 12.54 -22.02 -17.92
C LEU A 292 13.88 -22.67 -18.32
N MET A 293 14.83 -22.77 -17.40
CA MET A 293 16.16 -23.33 -17.67
C MET A 293 16.23 -24.85 -17.46
N GLY A 294 15.55 -25.35 -16.43
CA GLY A 294 15.63 -26.75 -16.02
C GLY A 294 14.77 -27.69 -16.86
N ASN A 295 13.60 -27.22 -17.32
CA ASN A 295 12.70 -28.04 -18.14
C ASN A 295 12.06 -27.27 -19.31
N PRO A 296 12.85 -26.76 -20.28
CA PRO A 296 12.34 -25.93 -21.38
C PRO A 296 11.25 -26.59 -22.25
N ARG A 297 11.15 -27.93 -22.24
CA ARG A 297 10.14 -28.67 -23.03
C ARG A 297 8.74 -28.62 -22.42
N GLU A 298 8.64 -28.35 -21.12
CA GLU A 298 7.37 -28.23 -20.38
C GLU A 298 6.91 -26.77 -20.23
N VAL A 299 7.64 -25.84 -20.83
CA VAL A 299 7.26 -24.43 -20.88
C VAL A 299 6.24 -24.25 -22.01
N PRO A 300 5.05 -23.69 -21.74
CA PRO A 300 4.07 -23.36 -22.78
C PRO A 300 4.53 -22.09 -23.52
N TRP A 301 5.54 -22.22 -24.40
CA TRP A 301 6.19 -21.09 -25.07
C TRP A 301 5.23 -20.22 -25.86
N LEU A 302 4.24 -20.80 -26.54
CA LEU A 302 3.26 -20.04 -27.30
C LEU A 302 2.40 -19.18 -26.38
N ASP A 303 1.90 -19.73 -25.27
CA ASP A 303 1.09 -18.99 -24.30
C ASP A 303 1.92 -17.92 -23.59
N LEU A 304 3.17 -18.23 -23.23
CA LEU A 304 4.08 -17.27 -22.61
C LEU A 304 4.41 -16.11 -23.56
N LEU A 305 4.71 -16.38 -24.83
CA LEU A 305 4.98 -15.35 -25.83
C LEU A 305 3.74 -14.52 -26.15
N ALA A 306 2.57 -15.16 -26.30
CA ALA A 306 1.30 -14.47 -26.51
C ALA A 306 0.95 -13.57 -25.33
N THR A 307 1.13 -14.07 -24.10
CA THR A 307 0.92 -13.29 -22.87
C THR A 307 1.89 -12.13 -22.77
N THR A 308 3.18 -12.35 -23.02
CA THR A 308 4.19 -11.28 -23.00
C THR A 308 3.87 -10.20 -24.04
N LYS A 309 3.46 -10.60 -25.24
CA LYS A 309 3.06 -9.66 -26.29
C LYS A 309 1.83 -8.85 -25.87
N ALA A 310 0.80 -9.51 -25.31
CA ALA A 310 -0.39 -8.82 -24.82
C ALA A 310 -0.01 -7.78 -23.74
N LEU A 311 0.81 -8.18 -22.76
CA LEU A 311 1.27 -7.27 -21.70
C LEU A 311 2.11 -6.09 -22.23
N LEU A 312 2.89 -6.27 -23.29
CA LEU A 312 3.61 -5.19 -23.97
C LEU A 312 2.65 -4.26 -24.71
N ASP A 313 1.71 -4.81 -25.49
CA ASP A 313 0.72 -4.05 -26.25
C ASP A 313 -0.23 -3.25 -25.32
N GLU A 314 -0.59 -3.85 -24.18
CA GLU A 314 -1.42 -3.28 -23.12
C GLU A 314 -0.62 -2.39 -22.15
N ARG A 315 0.69 -2.19 -22.39
CA ARG A 315 1.57 -1.32 -21.57
C ARG A 315 1.63 -1.71 -20.08
N HIS A 316 1.46 -3.00 -19.78
CA HIS A 316 1.78 -3.60 -18.48
C HIS A 316 3.26 -3.98 -18.39
N ILE A 317 3.91 -4.18 -19.54
CA ILE A 317 5.37 -4.23 -19.68
C ILE A 317 5.82 -3.08 -20.58
N GLN A 318 6.86 -2.37 -20.17
CA GLN A 318 7.47 -1.28 -20.94
C GLN A 318 8.99 -1.43 -20.95
N ILE A 319 9.63 -1.11 -22.07
CA ILE A 319 11.06 -1.31 -22.26
C ILE A 319 11.72 0.00 -22.67
N TYR A 320 12.88 0.27 -22.10
CA TYR A 320 13.76 1.35 -22.52
C TYR A 320 15.17 0.81 -22.72
N ALA A 321 15.84 1.23 -23.78
CA ALA A 321 17.24 0.93 -24.04
C ALA A 321 18.03 2.23 -24.24
N ARG A 322 19.26 2.26 -23.72
CA ARG A 322 20.21 3.35 -23.94
C ARG A 322 20.80 3.32 -25.36
N ASP A 323 20.91 2.12 -25.94
CA ASP A 323 21.31 1.93 -27.35
C ASP A 323 20.22 2.48 -28.30
N PRO A 324 20.54 3.48 -29.14
CA PRO A 324 19.54 4.12 -30.00
C PRO A 324 18.92 3.18 -31.05
N ALA A 325 19.66 2.18 -31.52
CA ALA A 325 19.14 1.25 -32.53
C ALA A 325 18.10 0.31 -31.91
N LEU A 326 18.38 -0.23 -30.72
CA LEU A 326 17.43 -1.05 -29.96
C LEU A 326 16.22 -0.22 -29.51
N GLN A 327 16.44 1.00 -29.01
CA GLN A 327 15.35 1.90 -28.61
C GLN A 327 14.42 2.22 -29.78
N GLY A 328 14.96 2.45 -30.99
CA GLY A 328 14.15 2.66 -32.19
C GLY A 328 13.26 1.47 -32.55
N ILE A 329 13.73 0.24 -32.33
CA ILE A 329 12.92 -0.98 -32.52
C ILE A 329 11.79 -1.02 -31.47
N ILE A 330 12.14 -0.80 -30.20
CA ILE A 330 11.19 -0.79 -29.07
C ILE A 330 10.08 0.26 -29.29
N GLU A 331 10.44 1.46 -29.74
CA GLU A 331 9.51 2.55 -30.05
C GLU A 331 8.63 2.23 -31.27
N ALA A 332 9.20 1.67 -32.33
CA ALA A 332 8.45 1.28 -33.53
C ALA A 332 7.35 0.24 -33.24
N HIS A 333 7.55 -0.60 -32.23
CA HIS A 333 6.55 -1.57 -31.76
C HIS A 333 5.61 -1.03 -30.67
N GLY A 334 5.80 0.22 -30.20
CA GLY A 334 5.01 0.80 -29.12
C GLY A 334 5.34 0.28 -27.71
N TRP A 335 6.36 -0.57 -27.59
CA TRP A 335 6.80 -1.18 -26.33
C TRP A 335 7.56 -0.22 -25.42
N ALA A 336 7.93 0.94 -25.96
CA ALA A 336 8.61 2.00 -25.22
C ALA A 336 7.71 2.64 -24.17
N GLY A 337 6.39 2.46 -24.23
CA GLY A 337 5.50 3.15 -23.32
C GLY A 337 5.48 4.67 -23.50
N ALA A 338 6.06 5.18 -24.60
CA ALA A 338 6.17 6.59 -24.89
C ALA A 338 4.79 7.25 -25.01
N MET A 339 4.73 8.54 -24.69
CA MET A 339 3.58 9.37 -25.05
C MET A 339 3.49 9.47 -26.57
N ALA A 340 2.28 9.45 -27.12
CA ALA A 340 2.09 9.74 -28.54
C ALA A 340 2.61 11.15 -28.85
N PRO A 341 3.23 11.37 -30.02
CA PRO A 341 3.75 12.68 -30.39
C PRO A 341 2.65 13.72 -30.46
N ALA A 342 2.98 14.99 -30.24
CA ALA A 342 2.05 16.09 -30.45
C ALA A 342 1.92 16.36 -31.95
N THR A 343 0.76 16.04 -32.54
CA THR A 343 0.46 16.35 -33.94
C THR A 343 -0.40 17.61 -34.00
N ALA A 344 -0.02 18.56 -34.86
CA ALA A 344 -0.83 19.75 -35.08
C ALA A 344 -2.20 19.38 -35.66
N GLY A 345 -3.27 19.97 -35.11
CA GLY A 345 -4.65 19.71 -35.53
C GLY A 345 -5.26 18.40 -35.02
N GLU A 346 -4.55 17.63 -34.18
CA GLU A 346 -5.10 16.45 -33.49
C GLU A 346 -5.32 16.73 -32.00
N ASP A 347 -6.46 16.28 -31.48
CA ASP A 347 -6.75 16.29 -30.06
C ASP A 347 -6.03 15.13 -29.35
N TYR A 348 -5.76 15.32 -28.06
CA TYR A 348 -5.00 14.39 -27.24
C TYR A 348 -5.59 14.35 -25.84
N LEU A 349 -5.86 13.13 -25.36
CA LEU A 349 -6.32 12.90 -23.99
C LEU A 349 -5.48 11.80 -23.36
N LEU A 350 -4.78 12.14 -22.29
CA LEU A 350 -4.17 11.18 -21.38
C LEU A 350 -4.41 11.66 -19.94
N VAL A 351 -5.06 10.82 -19.15
CA VAL A 351 -5.28 11.02 -17.71
C VAL A 351 -4.25 10.19 -16.96
N VAL A 352 -3.57 10.83 -16.01
CA VAL A 352 -2.50 10.21 -15.22
C VAL A 352 -2.77 10.45 -13.75
N ASP A 353 -3.13 9.40 -13.04
CA ASP A 353 -3.31 9.38 -11.59
C ASP A 353 -1.97 9.07 -10.92
N SER A 354 -1.69 9.80 -9.84
CA SER A 354 -0.50 9.67 -9.03
C SER A 354 -0.92 9.57 -7.57
N ASN A 355 -1.07 8.33 -7.08
CA ASN A 355 -1.37 8.10 -5.67
C ASN A 355 -0.20 8.60 -4.81
N LEU A 356 -0.43 9.70 -4.09
CA LEU A 356 0.54 10.36 -3.22
C LEU A 356 0.41 9.93 -1.76
N GLY A 357 -0.40 8.91 -1.49
CA GLY A 357 -0.51 8.26 -0.19
C GLY A 357 0.58 7.21 0.05
N TYR A 358 0.71 6.76 1.29
CA TYR A 358 1.60 5.64 1.67
C TYR A 358 1.01 4.26 1.28
N ASN A 359 -0.27 4.22 0.93
CA ASN A 359 -1.09 3.02 0.83
C ASN A 359 -1.24 2.55 -0.63
N LYS A 360 -2.04 1.50 -0.84
CA LYS A 360 -2.34 0.86 -2.14
C LYS A 360 -3.83 1.00 -2.51
N VAL A 361 -4.49 2.04 -2.01
CA VAL A 361 -5.94 2.27 -2.19
C VAL A 361 -6.36 2.41 -3.65
N THR A 362 -5.44 2.70 -4.57
CA THR A 362 -5.69 2.67 -6.02
C THR A 362 -6.39 1.38 -6.48
N ALA A 363 -6.11 0.22 -5.84
CA ALA A 363 -6.77 -1.04 -6.14
C ALA A 363 -8.27 -1.08 -5.77
N SER A 364 -8.71 -0.20 -4.87
CA SER A 364 -10.09 -0.06 -4.38
C SER A 364 -10.81 1.16 -4.95
N VAL A 365 -10.17 1.92 -5.85
CA VAL A 365 -10.77 3.09 -6.49
C VAL A 365 -11.18 2.73 -7.91
N SER A 366 -12.44 3.03 -8.27
CA SER A 366 -12.88 2.97 -9.67
C SER A 366 -12.93 4.36 -10.27
N GLN A 367 -12.58 4.47 -11.56
CA GLN A 367 -12.54 5.72 -12.31
C GLN A 367 -13.24 5.54 -13.66
N THR A 368 -14.05 6.51 -14.07
CA THR A 368 -14.65 6.62 -15.42
C THR A 368 -14.42 8.02 -16.00
N LEU A 369 -14.32 8.10 -17.33
CA LEU A 369 -14.02 9.32 -18.06
C LEU A 369 -15.16 9.62 -19.04
N ASP A 370 -15.73 10.83 -18.93
CA ASP A 370 -16.69 11.36 -19.90
C ASP A 370 -16.07 12.58 -20.60
N TYR A 371 -15.78 12.45 -21.89
CA TYR A 371 -15.11 13.47 -22.69
C TYR A 371 -16.06 14.03 -23.76
N VAL A 372 -16.49 15.27 -23.57
CA VAL A 372 -17.37 15.97 -24.51
C VAL A 372 -16.59 17.05 -25.23
N VAL A 373 -16.59 17.02 -26.56
CA VAL A 373 -15.95 18.02 -27.42
C VAL A 373 -16.99 18.73 -28.25
N SER A 374 -17.01 20.05 -28.16
CA SER A 374 -17.93 20.89 -28.90
C SER A 374 -17.18 21.62 -30.01
N LEU A 375 -17.51 21.28 -31.25
CA LEU A 375 -16.99 21.84 -32.49
C LEU A 375 -18.08 22.73 -33.09
N GLY A 376 -17.85 24.03 -33.30
CA GLY A 376 -18.91 24.95 -33.72
C GLY A 376 -18.39 26.25 -34.35
N GLU A 377 -19.21 27.30 -34.35
CA GLU A 377 -18.81 28.62 -34.88
C GLU A 377 -17.82 29.37 -33.98
N GLY A 378 -17.55 28.86 -32.77
CA GLY A 378 -16.54 29.37 -31.85
C GLY A 378 -15.31 28.48 -31.77
N ALA A 379 -14.31 28.90 -30.98
CA ALA A 379 -13.14 28.08 -30.70
C ALA A 379 -13.57 26.70 -30.13
N PRO A 380 -12.98 25.60 -30.62
CA PRO A 380 -13.29 24.27 -30.11
C PRO A 380 -12.98 24.24 -28.62
N HIS A 381 -13.82 23.56 -27.84
CA HIS A 381 -13.59 23.37 -26.42
C HIS A 381 -14.02 21.97 -26.02
N ALA A 382 -13.41 21.49 -24.94
CA ALA A 382 -13.65 20.19 -24.39
C ALA A 382 -14.02 20.30 -22.91
N ARG A 383 -14.83 19.35 -22.47
CA ARG A 383 -15.19 19.13 -21.08
C ARG A 383 -14.92 17.68 -20.74
N LEU A 384 -13.99 17.47 -19.83
CA LEU A 384 -13.67 16.18 -19.25
C LEU A 384 -14.29 16.10 -17.85
N THR A 385 -15.10 15.08 -17.62
CA THR A 385 -15.55 14.69 -16.28
C THR A 385 -14.88 13.37 -15.90
N LEU A 386 -14.09 13.40 -14.84
CA LEU A 386 -13.51 12.23 -14.20
C LEU A 386 -14.38 11.86 -13.01
N THR A 387 -14.93 10.66 -12.98
CA THR A 387 -15.70 10.19 -11.81
C THR A 387 -14.92 9.15 -11.05
N TYR A 388 -14.62 9.45 -9.79
CA TYR A 388 -13.94 8.57 -8.85
C TYR A 388 -14.92 8.01 -7.82
N GLU A 389 -14.75 6.75 -7.46
CA GLU A 389 -15.46 6.10 -6.36
C GLU A 389 -14.48 5.28 -5.53
N ASN A 390 -14.30 5.66 -4.27
CA ASN A 390 -13.48 4.92 -3.32
C ASN A 390 -14.32 3.81 -2.68
N ARG A 391 -14.07 2.56 -3.10
CA ARG A 391 -14.81 1.38 -2.63
C ARG A 391 -14.20 0.74 -1.39
N SER A 392 -13.33 1.46 -0.69
CA SER A 392 -12.78 1.01 0.57
C SER A 392 -13.89 0.82 1.62
N ALA A 393 -13.71 -0.15 2.51
CA ALA A 393 -14.56 -0.36 3.66
C ALA A 393 -14.62 0.94 4.51
N PRO A 394 -15.80 1.31 5.06
CA PRO A 394 -15.92 2.48 5.92
C PRO A 394 -14.98 2.37 7.13
N ARG A 395 -14.20 3.42 7.40
CA ARG A 395 -13.34 3.52 8.58
C ARG A 395 -13.53 4.89 9.23
N ALA A 396 -13.45 4.95 10.56
CA ALA A 396 -13.47 6.20 11.33
C ALA A 396 -12.11 6.94 11.30
N GLU A 397 -11.34 6.74 10.22
CA GLU A 397 -9.98 7.27 10.06
C GLU A 397 -10.03 8.75 9.63
N GLU A 398 -9.27 9.61 10.31
CA GLU A 398 -8.96 10.95 9.80
C GLU A 398 -8.08 10.82 8.55
N CYS A 399 -8.37 11.50 7.43
CA CYS A 399 -7.52 11.40 6.23
C CYS A 399 -6.18 12.15 6.39
N ASP A 400 -5.28 11.63 7.23
CA ASP A 400 -3.91 12.11 7.46
C ASP A 400 -2.88 11.02 7.12
N LYS A 401 -2.30 11.11 5.93
CA LYS A 401 -1.30 10.17 5.41
C LYS A 401 0.04 10.18 6.16
N PHE A 402 0.30 11.17 7.03
CA PHE A 402 1.55 11.25 7.80
C PHE A 402 1.45 10.56 9.16
N LYS A 403 0.23 10.27 9.63
CA LYS A 403 -0.02 9.59 10.92
C LYS A 403 -0.45 8.13 10.79
N GLN A 404 -0.72 7.67 9.57
CA GLN A 404 -1.34 6.36 9.34
C GLN A 404 -0.38 5.39 8.68
N TYR A 405 -0.41 4.13 9.15
CA TYR A 405 0.22 3.01 8.46
C TYR A 405 -0.59 1.73 8.67
N ALA A 406 -0.78 0.98 7.58
CA ALA A 406 -1.54 -0.25 7.55
C ALA A 406 -0.58 -1.46 7.48
N PRO A 407 -0.65 -2.42 8.41
CA PRO A 407 0.30 -3.52 8.50
C PRO A 407 0.06 -4.61 7.45
N THR A 408 -1.18 -4.82 6.99
CA THR A 408 -1.50 -5.87 6.01
C THR A 408 -1.66 -5.30 4.60
N TYR A 409 -1.48 -6.14 3.56
CA TYR A 409 -1.75 -5.73 2.19
C TYR A 409 -3.22 -5.31 2.02
N GLN A 410 -4.14 -6.09 2.60
CA GLN A 410 -5.56 -5.81 2.56
C GLN A 410 -5.87 -4.45 3.19
N ASP A 411 -5.32 -4.15 4.36
CA ASP A 411 -5.49 -2.83 4.99
C ASP A 411 -4.85 -1.72 4.16
N MET A 412 -3.71 -1.97 3.51
CA MET A 412 -3.11 -0.99 2.60
C MET A 412 -4.01 -0.71 1.38
N THR A 413 -4.91 -1.59 0.97
CA THR A 413 -5.87 -1.28 -0.11
C THR A 413 -7.11 -0.55 0.39
N GLN A 414 -7.24 -0.32 1.71
CA GLN A 414 -8.34 0.41 2.31
C GLN A 414 -7.89 1.79 2.82
N GLY A 415 -8.85 2.70 3.00
CA GLY A 415 -8.63 4.02 3.58
C GLY A 415 -8.80 5.15 2.57
N CYS A 416 -8.24 6.32 2.89
CA CYS A 416 -8.35 7.48 2.01
C CYS A 416 -7.45 7.36 0.77
N TYR A 417 -7.91 7.95 -0.34
CA TYR A 417 -7.17 8.03 -1.59
C TYR A 417 -6.67 9.46 -1.77
N TRP A 418 -5.35 9.68 -1.70
CA TRP A 418 -4.73 10.98 -1.98
C TRP A 418 -4.13 10.93 -3.37
N ASP A 419 -4.69 11.71 -4.28
CA ASP A 419 -4.30 11.66 -5.68
C ASP A 419 -3.97 13.05 -6.21
N TYR A 420 -3.03 13.06 -7.15
CA TYR A 420 -2.77 14.20 -7.99
C TYR A 420 -2.93 13.77 -9.45
N VAL A 421 -4.12 14.05 -9.98
CA VAL A 421 -4.47 13.73 -11.36
C VAL A 421 -3.91 14.79 -12.30
N ARG A 422 -3.28 14.34 -13.39
CA ARG A 422 -2.80 15.17 -14.49
C ARG A 422 -3.51 14.79 -15.77
N VAL A 423 -4.12 15.77 -16.43
CA VAL A 423 -4.79 15.62 -17.72
C VAL A 423 -3.93 16.30 -18.79
N TYR A 424 -3.31 15.50 -19.65
CA TYR A 424 -2.49 15.97 -20.76
C TYR A 424 -3.39 16.22 -21.97
N ALA A 425 -3.39 17.46 -22.42
CA ALA A 425 -4.14 17.97 -23.56
C ALA A 425 -3.19 18.35 -24.72
N PRO A 426 -3.70 18.73 -25.90
CA PRO A 426 -2.87 19.27 -26.97
C PRO A 426 -2.09 20.52 -26.52
N PRO A 427 -0.88 20.76 -27.06
CA PRO A 427 -0.17 22.01 -26.80
C PRO A 427 -1.02 23.21 -27.22
N GLY A 428 -1.07 24.23 -26.36
CA GLY A 428 -1.86 25.44 -26.62
C GLY A 428 -3.33 25.35 -26.16
N ALA A 429 -3.76 24.22 -25.60
CA ALA A 429 -5.01 24.17 -24.86
C ALA A 429 -4.98 25.15 -23.67
N ARG A 430 -6.14 25.71 -23.30
CA ARG A 430 -6.26 26.71 -22.24
C ARG A 430 -7.40 26.39 -21.29
N LEU A 431 -7.11 26.33 -20.00
CA LEU A 431 -8.12 26.12 -18.96
C LEU A 431 -9.20 27.21 -19.04
N ILE A 432 -10.47 26.79 -19.05
CA ILE A 432 -11.65 27.66 -18.93
C ILE A 432 -12.17 27.60 -17.50
N ALA A 433 -12.41 26.39 -17.00
CA ALA A 433 -12.91 26.14 -15.65
C ALA A 433 -12.46 24.77 -15.14
N GLY A 434 -12.36 24.64 -13.82
CA GLY A 434 -12.03 23.39 -13.15
C GLY A 434 -12.73 23.29 -11.80
N SER A 435 -13.23 22.10 -11.44
CA SER A 435 -13.91 21.86 -10.18
C SER A 435 -13.76 20.40 -9.71
N GLY A 436 -14.05 20.14 -8.44
CA GLY A 436 -14.02 18.79 -7.85
C GLY A 436 -12.69 18.39 -7.20
N GLY A 437 -11.61 19.15 -7.43
CA GLY A 437 -10.39 19.05 -6.63
C GLY A 437 -10.53 19.71 -5.26
N ASP A 438 -9.72 19.30 -4.30
CA ASP A 438 -9.57 19.98 -3.00
C ASP A 438 -8.76 21.29 -3.13
N GLU A 439 -8.06 21.44 -4.25
CA GLU A 439 -7.41 22.68 -4.66
C GLU A 439 -7.87 23.08 -6.08
N PRO A 440 -7.74 24.37 -6.47
CA PRO A 440 -8.04 24.80 -7.82
C PRO A 440 -7.22 24.05 -8.87
N VAL A 441 -7.85 23.72 -9.98
CA VAL A 441 -7.15 23.09 -11.12
C VAL A 441 -6.09 24.05 -11.64
N GLU A 442 -4.87 23.57 -11.75
CA GLU A 442 -3.74 24.32 -12.29
C GLU A 442 -3.46 23.95 -13.74
N ALA A 443 -2.91 24.89 -14.50
CA ALA A 443 -2.44 24.66 -15.86
C ALA A 443 -0.92 24.76 -15.89
N LEU A 444 -0.28 23.73 -16.43
CA LEU A 444 1.16 23.53 -16.49
C LEU A 444 1.58 23.19 -17.92
N ASP A 445 2.87 23.30 -18.21
CA ASP A 445 3.46 22.77 -19.43
C ASP A 445 4.41 21.62 -19.07
N GLU A 446 4.12 20.41 -19.57
CA GLU A 446 4.97 19.24 -19.37
C GLU A 446 5.04 18.41 -20.65
N ALA A 447 6.21 17.86 -20.97
CA ALA A 447 6.41 17.00 -22.14
C ALA A 447 5.93 17.61 -23.48
N GLY A 448 5.99 18.95 -23.61
CA GLY A 448 5.52 19.67 -24.78
C GLY A 448 4.00 19.70 -24.94
N ARG A 449 3.26 19.56 -23.84
CA ARG A 449 1.79 19.58 -23.78
C ARG A 449 1.30 20.52 -22.69
N THR A 450 0.08 21.03 -22.88
CA THR A 450 -0.67 21.63 -21.79
C THR A 450 -1.15 20.52 -20.85
N VAL A 451 -0.96 20.68 -19.55
CA VAL A 451 -1.39 19.75 -18.50
C VAL A 451 -2.30 20.46 -17.52
N PHE A 452 -3.44 19.85 -17.21
CA PHE A 452 -4.32 20.30 -16.14
C PHE A 452 -4.15 19.39 -14.91
N GLY A 453 -3.66 19.96 -13.80
CA GLY A 453 -3.41 19.25 -12.56
C GLY A 453 -4.50 19.50 -11.52
N ALA A 454 -4.95 18.45 -10.81
CA ALA A 454 -5.87 18.58 -9.70
C ALA A 454 -5.49 17.66 -8.54
N TYR A 455 -5.43 18.21 -7.33
CA TYR A 455 -5.25 17.43 -6.11
C TYR A 455 -6.59 17.06 -5.50
N LEU A 456 -6.75 15.81 -5.05
CA LEU A 456 -7.95 15.35 -4.37
C LEU A 456 -7.67 14.29 -3.29
N VAL A 457 -8.51 14.30 -2.27
CA VAL A 457 -8.56 13.35 -1.16
C VAL A 457 -9.96 12.76 -1.09
N LEU A 458 -10.10 11.46 -1.36
CA LEU A 458 -11.38 10.75 -1.23
C LEU A 458 -11.40 9.89 0.02
N ALA A 459 -12.38 10.13 0.87
CA ALA A 459 -12.66 9.27 2.02
C ALA A 459 -13.19 7.89 1.57
N PRO A 460 -13.09 6.85 2.42
CA PRO A 460 -13.75 5.56 2.16
C PRO A 460 -15.25 5.71 1.87
N GLY A 461 -15.73 5.07 0.81
CA GLY A 461 -17.12 5.15 0.37
C GLY A 461 -17.49 6.43 -0.39
N GLU A 462 -16.57 7.39 -0.51
CA GLU A 462 -16.84 8.64 -1.21
C GLU A 462 -16.86 8.45 -2.74
N ARG A 463 -17.80 9.13 -3.39
CA ARG A 463 -17.84 9.31 -4.84
C ARG A 463 -17.67 10.80 -5.17
N ARG A 464 -16.75 11.12 -6.09
CA ARG A 464 -16.44 12.51 -6.46
C ARG A 464 -16.26 12.66 -7.96
N GLU A 465 -16.73 13.78 -8.50
CA GLU A 465 -16.53 14.16 -9.91
C GLU A 465 -15.54 15.33 -9.99
N VAL A 466 -14.46 15.17 -10.76
CA VAL A 466 -13.54 16.24 -11.15
C VAL A 466 -13.87 16.65 -12.57
N GLN A 467 -14.24 17.91 -12.77
CA GLN A 467 -14.60 18.44 -14.08
C GLN A 467 -13.60 19.50 -14.53
N ILE A 468 -13.09 19.34 -15.75
CA ILE A 468 -12.14 20.27 -16.38
C ILE A 468 -12.69 20.68 -17.74
N GLU A 469 -12.93 21.98 -17.90
CA GLU A 469 -13.33 22.60 -19.16
C GLU A 469 -12.16 23.41 -19.71
N TYR A 470 -11.84 23.22 -20.99
CA TYR A 470 -10.72 23.90 -21.63
C TYR A 470 -10.97 24.18 -23.11
N ALA A 471 -10.43 25.29 -23.58
CA ALA A 471 -10.37 25.62 -25.00
C ALA A 471 -9.28 24.77 -25.66
N LEU A 472 -9.60 24.21 -26.82
CA LEU A 472 -8.69 23.49 -27.69
C LEU A 472 -8.06 24.46 -28.71
N PRO A 473 -6.88 24.13 -29.28
CA PRO A 473 -6.32 24.86 -30.42
C PRO A 473 -7.30 24.96 -31.59
N GLU A 474 -7.32 26.12 -32.27
CA GLU A 474 -8.30 26.42 -33.34
C GLU A 474 -8.17 25.50 -34.56
N GLU A 475 -7.01 24.87 -34.76
CA GLU A 475 -6.78 23.95 -35.87
C GLU A 475 -7.51 22.61 -35.69
N ILE A 476 -7.94 22.27 -34.47
CA ILE A 476 -8.61 21.01 -34.18
C ILE A 476 -9.99 20.97 -34.81
N GLY A 477 -10.19 20.03 -35.73
CA GLY A 477 -11.42 19.88 -36.49
C GLY A 477 -11.64 20.94 -37.58
N ALA A 478 -10.68 21.84 -37.82
CA ALA A 478 -10.81 22.91 -38.81
C ALA A 478 -10.88 22.39 -40.27
N ASP A 479 -10.33 21.21 -40.54
CA ASP A 479 -10.43 20.52 -41.83
C ASP A 479 -11.75 19.75 -42.02
N GLY A 480 -12.67 19.85 -41.05
CA GLY A 480 -13.93 19.11 -41.02
C GLY A 480 -13.79 17.69 -40.47
N VAL A 481 -12.61 17.28 -39.99
CA VAL A 481 -12.36 15.96 -39.41
C VAL A 481 -11.77 16.11 -38.01
N TYR A 482 -12.54 15.69 -37.01
CA TYR A 482 -12.06 15.60 -35.64
C TYR A 482 -11.25 14.31 -35.44
N ARG A 483 -10.04 14.45 -34.90
CA ARG A 483 -9.12 13.34 -34.58
C ARG A 483 -8.76 13.44 -33.12
N LEU A 484 -8.98 12.37 -32.36
CA LEU A 484 -8.60 12.24 -30.96
C LEU A 484 -7.65 11.07 -30.83
N THR A 485 -6.51 11.30 -30.18
CA THR A 485 -5.70 10.21 -29.61
C THR A 485 -6.02 10.11 -28.13
N ALA A 486 -6.70 9.05 -27.72
CA ALA A 486 -6.94 8.74 -26.31
C ALA A 486 -5.95 7.69 -25.84
N GLN A 487 -5.02 8.08 -24.97
CA GLN A 487 -3.97 7.20 -24.46
C GLN A 487 -4.23 6.86 -23.00
N LYS A 488 -4.14 5.56 -22.66
CA LYS A 488 -4.18 5.11 -21.27
C LYS A 488 -2.85 5.31 -20.56
N GLN A 489 -2.89 5.44 -19.25
CA GLN A 489 -1.71 5.37 -18.38
C GLN A 489 -1.03 3.98 -18.48
N GLY A 490 0.30 3.99 -18.46
CA GLY A 490 1.09 2.76 -18.38
C GLY A 490 0.93 2.11 -17.00
N GLY A 491 0.91 0.78 -16.94
CA GLY A 491 0.80 0.06 -15.68
C GLY A 491 -0.59 0.02 -15.02
N THR A 492 -1.64 0.48 -15.72
CA THR A 492 -3.04 0.46 -15.25
C THR A 492 -3.95 -0.30 -16.21
N ALA A 493 -5.11 -0.75 -15.75
CA ALA A 493 -6.18 -1.19 -16.66
C ALA A 493 -6.71 0.02 -17.47
N ALA A 494 -7.30 -0.23 -18.64
CA ALA A 494 -7.99 0.83 -19.37
C ALA A 494 -9.26 1.25 -18.61
N HIS A 495 -9.39 2.54 -18.31
CA HIS A 495 -10.59 3.09 -17.70
C HIS A 495 -11.71 3.24 -18.75
N PRO A 496 -12.98 3.02 -18.38
CA PRO A 496 -14.10 3.30 -19.28
C PRO A 496 -14.10 4.77 -19.72
N LEU A 497 -14.08 4.99 -21.03
CA LEU A 497 -14.08 6.31 -21.66
C LEU A 497 -15.30 6.44 -22.59
N GLN A 498 -16.14 7.43 -22.33
CA GLN A 498 -17.19 7.87 -23.26
C GLN A 498 -16.72 9.14 -23.98
N VAL A 499 -16.80 9.15 -25.32
CA VAL A 499 -16.51 10.33 -26.13
C VAL A 499 -17.76 10.81 -26.84
N ILE A 500 -18.09 12.08 -26.67
CA ILE A 500 -19.22 12.75 -27.34
C ILE A 500 -18.67 13.91 -28.15
N VAL A 501 -18.94 13.94 -29.45
CA VAL A 501 -18.54 15.03 -30.34
C VAL A 501 -19.80 15.77 -30.79
N GLU A 502 -19.93 17.02 -30.39
CA GLU A 502 -21.04 17.90 -30.74
C GLU A 502 -20.61 18.77 -31.93
N ALA A 503 -21.25 18.60 -33.09
CA ALA A 503 -20.93 19.35 -34.31
C ALA A 503 -22.20 19.86 -35.03
N PRO A 504 -22.22 21.09 -35.60
CA PRO A 504 -23.41 21.73 -36.13
C PRO A 504 -24.04 21.04 -37.36
N ASN A 505 -23.32 20.16 -38.06
CA ASN A 505 -23.79 19.45 -39.25
C ASN A 505 -23.47 17.94 -39.19
N ALA A 506 -23.74 17.27 -38.08
CA ALA A 506 -23.45 15.84 -37.93
C ALA A 506 -24.27 14.98 -38.92
N ALA A 507 -23.73 14.71 -40.11
CA ALA A 507 -24.07 13.50 -40.86
C ALA A 507 -23.65 12.30 -40.01
N ALA A 508 -24.53 11.29 -39.91
CA ALA A 508 -24.38 10.13 -39.04
C ALA A 508 -22.92 9.63 -39.00
N VAL A 509 -22.34 9.70 -37.80
CA VAL A 509 -20.97 9.30 -37.48
C VAL A 509 -20.73 7.90 -38.06
N ALA A 510 -19.73 7.78 -38.94
CA ALA A 510 -19.16 6.47 -39.21
C ALA A 510 -18.61 5.96 -37.89
N SER A 511 -19.24 4.92 -37.35
CA SER A 511 -18.82 4.26 -36.13
C SER A 511 -17.31 4.13 -36.14
N ALA A 512 -16.66 4.68 -35.11
CA ALA A 512 -15.30 4.25 -34.79
C ALA A 512 -15.31 2.71 -34.76
N PRO A 513 -14.30 2.03 -35.32
CA PRO A 513 -14.15 0.62 -35.01
C PRO A 513 -14.25 0.47 -33.48
N PRO A 514 -14.91 -0.58 -32.96
CA PRO A 514 -14.87 -0.84 -31.52
C PRO A 514 -13.40 -0.72 -31.11
N ALA A 515 -13.12 -0.05 -29.98
CA ALA A 515 -11.79 -0.03 -29.38
C ALA A 515 -11.31 -1.48 -29.44
N THR A 516 -10.38 -1.75 -30.37
CA THR A 516 -10.03 -3.12 -30.64
C THR A 516 -9.25 -3.54 -29.41
N GLU A 517 -9.79 -4.50 -28.66
CA GLU A 517 -9.04 -5.32 -27.70
C GLU A 517 -7.78 -5.96 -28.31
N SER A 518 -7.52 -5.76 -29.60
CA SER A 518 -6.20 -5.95 -30.17
C SER A 518 -5.93 -4.98 -31.33
N SER A 519 -5.45 -3.78 -31.06
CA SER A 519 -4.35 -3.21 -31.85
C SER A 519 -3.60 -2.13 -31.06
N SER A 520 -2.39 -2.50 -30.63
CA SER A 520 -1.24 -1.60 -30.45
C SER A 520 -1.55 -0.18 -29.96
N GLY A 521 -1.84 -0.02 -28.65
CA GLY A 521 -1.48 1.17 -27.88
C GLY A 521 -1.87 2.56 -28.40
N ARG A 522 -2.86 2.69 -29.30
CA ARG A 522 -3.46 3.92 -29.80
C ARG A 522 -4.95 3.65 -30.05
N ALA A 523 -5.82 4.25 -29.24
CA ALA A 523 -7.23 4.37 -29.55
C ALA A 523 -7.47 5.69 -30.30
#